data_AF-A0A2B7YIE9-F1
#
_entry.id   AF-A0A2B7YIE9-F1
#
_cell.length_a   1.000
_cell.length_b   1.000
_cell.length_c   1.000
_cell.angle_alpha   90.00
_cell.angle_beta   90.00
_cell.angle_gamma   90.00
#
_symmetry.space_group_name_H-M   'P 1'
#
loop_
_entity.id
_entity.type
_entity.pdbx_description
1 polymer ?
#
loop_
_entity_poly.entity_id
_entity_poly.type
_entity_poly.pdbx_seq_one_letter_code
_entity_poly.pdbx_strand_id
1 'polypeptide(L)'
;MLGSDWEKKAADNREKLRKEKSFKKQHLTFTSNGLYTDFNTFLFMLQYEYGVIIDDSIIEDTGEVFIYHIKCSYNKALKLKVYKDSNNVVYMLEILGV
;
A
#
# COMPACT_ATOMS: atom_id res chain seq x y z
N MET A 1 1.46 16.46 -26.34
CA MET A 1 1.99 16.46 -24.96
C MET A 1 2.60 15.09 -24.69
N LEU A 2 3.93 15.03 -24.64
CA LEU A 2 4.63 13.79 -24.30
C LEU A 2 4.42 13.58 -22.81
N GLY A 3 3.57 12.62 -22.46
CA GLY A 3 3.52 12.10 -21.10
C GLY A 3 4.95 11.74 -20.71
N SER A 4 5.39 12.32 -19.60
CA SER A 4 6.70 12.16 -19.02
C SER A 4 7.07 10.67 -18.92
N ASP A 5 8.36 10.33 -19.05
CA ASP A 5 8.80 8.91 -19.11
C ASP A 5 8.29 8.06 -17.93
N TRP A 6 8.01 8.68 -16.78
CA TRP A 6 7.41 8.02 -15.63
C TRP A 6 5.92 7.68 -15.82
N GLU A 7 5.14 8.50 -16.52
CA GLU A 7 3.73 8.23 -16.83
C GLU A 7 3.60 7.05 -17.81
N LYS A 8 4.50 6.97 -18.80
CA LYS A 8 4.59 5.80 -19.70
C LYS A 8 4.97 4.54 -18.93
N LYS A 9 5.99 4.60 -18.08
CA LYS A 9 6.43 3.45 -17.27
C LYS A 9 5.33 2.98 -16.32
N ALA A 10 4.57 3.90 -15.73
CA ALA A 10 3.42 3.59 -14.89
C ALA A 10 2.25 2.99 -15.67
N ALA A 11 2.01 3.43 -16.91
CA ALA A 11 1.00 2.86 -17.79
C ALA A 11 1.37 1.44 -18.26
N ASP A 12 2.62 1.24 -18.66
CA ASP A 12 3.13 -0.06 -19.13
C ASP A 12 3.15 -1.11 -18.00
N ASN A 13 3.56 -0.73 -16.79
CA ASN A 13 3.46 -1.62 -15.62
C ASN A 13 2.01 -1.98 -15.32
N ARG A 14 1.09 -1.01 -15.35
CA ARG A 14 -0.35 -1.27 -15.15
C ARG A 14 -0.91 -2.24 -16.19
N GLU A 15 -0.57 -2.07 -17.46
CA GLU A 15 -1.03 -2.95 -18.54
C GLU A 15 -0.41 -4.36 -18.45
N LYS A 16 0.85 -4.46 -18.01
CA LYS A 16 1.52 -5.74 -17.75
C LYS A 16 0.86 -6.49 -16.57
N LEU A 17 0.61 -5.80 -15.46
CA LEU A 17 -0.07 -6.36 -14.29
C LEU A 17 -1.51 -6.76 -14.63
N ARG A 18 -2.23 -5.97 -15.44
CA ARG A 18 -3.61 -6.29 -15.85
C ARG A 18 -3.73 -7.59 -16.66
N LYS A 19 -2.67 -8.02 -17.35
CA LYS A 19 -2.64 -9.27 -18.14
C LYS A 19 -2.37 -10.52 -17.30
N GLU A 20 -1.87 -10.37 -16.09
CA GLU A 20 -1.68 -11.47 -15.15
C GLU A 20 -3.04 -11.84 -14.52
N LYS A 21 -3.62 -12.96 -14.95
CA LYS A 21 -4.97 -13.45 -14.59
C LYS A 21 -5.20 -13.80 -13.10
N SER A 22 -4.26 -13.51 -12.19
CA SER A 22 -4.25 -14.06 -10.82
C SER A 22 -4.31 -13.04 -9.68
N PHE A 23 -4.50 -11.75 -9.97
CA PHE A 23 -4.67 -10.73 -8.93
C PHE A 23 -5.86 -11.05 -8.03
N LYS A 24 -5.60 -11.25 -6.73
CA LYS A 24 -6.64 -11.44 -5.73
C LYS A 24 -6.87 -10.12 -5.02
N LYS A 25 -8.14 -9.73 -4.89
CA LYS A 25 -8.56 -8.60 -4.05
C LYS A 25 -8.30 -8.90 -2.59
N GLN A 26 -7.80 -7.90 -1.88
CA GLN A 26 -7.36 -7.96 -0.51
C GLN A 26 -7.71 -6.65 0.20
N HIS A 27 -7.83 -6.73 1.51
CA HIS A 27 -8.05 -5.57 2.36
C HIS A 27 -7.02 -5.63 3.49
N LEU A 28 -6.02 -4.75 3.41
CA LEU A 28 -5.03 -4.62 4.45
C LEU A 28 -5.52 -3.60 5.47
N THR A 29 -5.43 -3.97 6.74
CA THR A 29 -5.82 -3.10 7.85
C THR A 29 -4.79 -3.13 8.95
N PHE A 30 -4.43 -1.96 9.47
CA PHE A 30 -3.61 -1.83 10.67
C PHE A 30 -4.02 -0.60 11.47
N THR A 31 -3.68 -0.59 12.75
CA THR A 31 -4.03 0.49 13.68
C THR A 31 -2.78 1.16 14.26
N SER A 32 -2.88 2.45 14.56
CA SER A 32 -1.83 3.24 15.20
C SER A 32 -2.47 4.23 16.19
N ASN A 33 -1.87 4.40 17.37
CA ASN A 33 -2.34 5.39 18.35
C ASN A 33 -1.92 6.83 17.97
N GLY A 34 -1.19 7.00 16.87
CA GLY A 34 -0.83 8.29 16.29
C GLY A 34 -0.84 8.25 14.77
N LEU A 35 -0.85 9.40 14.12
CA LEU A 35 -0.82 9.48 12.66
C LEU A 35 0.51 8.92 12.14
N TYR A 36 0.45 7.92 11.27
CA TYR A 36 1.60 7.36 10.57
C TYR A 36 1.92 8.24 9.37
N THR A 37 2.93 9.08 9.51
CA THR A 37 3.27 10.12 8.52
C THR A 37 3.74 9.55 7.19
N ASP A 38 4.30 8.35 7.18
CA ASP A 38 4.85 7.72 5.97
C ASP A 38 3.82 6.87 5.21
N PHE A 39 2.54 6.97 5.55
CA PHE A 39 1.48 6.18 4.91
C PHE A 39 1.45 6.36 3.38
N ASN A 40 1.54 7.58 2.88
CA ASN A 40 1.55 7.85 1.44
C ASN A 40 2.79 7.25 0.74
N THR A 41 3.95 7.32 1.40
CA THR A 41 5.18 6.69 0.92
C THR A 41 5.03 5.18 0.86
N PHE A 42 4.38 4.58 1.85
CA PHE A 42 4.08 3.15 1.86
C PHE A 42 3.15 2.73 0.71
N LEU A 43 2.09 3.49 0.44
CA LEU A 43 1.21 3.25 -0.72
C LEU A 43 1.97 3.33 -2.04
N PHE A 44 2.89 4.30 -2.17
CA PHE A 44 3.74 4.44 -3.34
C PHE A 44 4.65 3.21 -3.53
N MET A 45 5.34 2.74 -2.48
CA MET A 45 6.18 1.55 -2.56
C MET A 45 5.35 0.32 -3.01
N LEU A 46 4.18 0.10 -2.41
CA LEU A 46 3.28 -0.99 -2.81
C LEU A 46 2.96 -0.96 -4.31
N GLN A 47 2.60 0.20 -4.86
CA GLN A 47 2.25 0.34 -6.27
C GLN A 47 3.43 0.15 -7.22
N TYR A 48 4.54 0.86 -6.96
CA TYR A 48 5.59 1.03 -7.96
C TYR A 48 6.73 0.03 -7.83
N GLU A 49 7.01 -0.42 -6.62
CA GLU A 49 8.12 -1.37 -6.35
C GLU A 49 7.63 -2.81 -6.31
N TYR A 50 6.42 -3.02 -5.78
CA TYR A 50 5.88 -4.35 -5.50
C TYR A 50 4.73 -4.77 -6.42
N GLY A 51 4.30 -3.92 -7.35
CA GLY A 51 3.26 -4.25 -8.33
C GLY A 51 1.88 -4.50 -7.72
N VAL A 52 1.62 -3.95 -6.54
CA VAL A 52 0.32 -4.03 -5.88
C VAL A 52 -0.61 -2.98 -6.48
N ILE A 53 -1.78 -3.40 -6.94
CA ILE A 53 -2.79 -2.47 -7.44
C ILE A 53 -3.57 -1.96 -6.23
N ILE A 54 -3.53 -0.65 -5.97
CA ILE A 54 -4.36 -0.05 -4.91
C ILE A 54 -5.65 0.45 -5.54
N ASP A 55 -6.77 -0.07 -5.06
CA ASP A 55 -8.10 0.33 -5.51
C ASP A 55 -8.61 1.55 -4.71
N ASP A 56 -8.32 1.57 -3.41
CA ASP A 56 -8.79 2.60 -2.46
C ASP A 56 -7.93 2.58 -1.19
N SER A 57 -7.80 3.73 -0.53
CA SER A 57 -7.13 3.84 0.78
C SER A 57 -7.77 4.92 1.64
N ILE A 58 -8.09 4.57 2.89
CA ILE A 58 -8.77 5.46 3.85
C ILE A 58 -8.01 5.42 5.18
N ILE A 59 -7.92 6.57 5.84
CA ILE A 59 -7.51 6.68 7.25
C ILE A 59 -8.76 7.06 8.03
N GLU A 60 -9.21 6.20 8.94
CA GLU A 60 -10.29 6.46 9.88
C GLU A 60 -9.70 6.93 11.21
N ASP A 61 -10.17 8.06 11.72
CA ASP A 61 -9.83 8.57 13.04
C ASP A 61 -11.02 8.33 13.99
N THR A 62 -10.82 7.50 15.01
CA THR A 62 -11.85 7.19 16.02
C THR A 62 -11.83 8.13 17.22
N GLY A 63 -10.90 9.08 17.27
CA GLY A 63 -10.59 9.92 18.44
C GLY A 63 -9.60 9.29 19.42
N GLU A 64 -9.35 7.98 19.33
CA GLU A 64 -8.39 7.25 20.16
C GLU A 64 -7.30 6.56 19.34
N VAL A 65 -7.64 6.10 18.13
CA VAL A 65 -6.76 5.33 17.26
C VAL A 65 -7.04 5.69 15.80
N PHE A 66 -5.99 5.72 15.00
CA PHE A 66 -6.07 5.76 13.55
C PHE A 66 -6.13 4.35 12.97
N ILE A 67 -7.15 4.05 12.18
CA ILE A 67 -7.31 2.79 11.46
C ILE A 67 -7.02 3.04 9.98
N TYR A 68 -6.06 2.31 9.44
CA TYR A 68 -5.64 2.42 8.05
C TYR A 68 -6.26 1.29 7.26
N HIS A 69 -6.99 1.63 6.21
CA HIS A 69 -7.65 0.71 5.30
C HIS A 69 -7.02 0.83 3.92
N ILE A 70 -6.57 -0.29 3.35
CA ILE A 70 -6.04 -0.34 1.98
C ILE A 70 -6.74 -1.47 1.24
N LYS A 71 -7.62 -1.10 0.30
CA LYS A 71 -8.20 -2.05 -0.65
C LYS A 71 -7.22 -2.18 -1.80
N CYS A 72 -6.74 -3.39 -2.03
CA CYS A 72 -5.71 -3.62 -3.02
C CYS A 72 -5.84 -5.00 -3.65
N SER A 73 -5.09 -5.21 -4.72
CA SER A 73 -5.00 -6.50 -5.39
C SER A 73 -3.55 -6.85 -5.68
N TYR A 74 -3.17 -8.09 -5.38
CA TYR A 74 -1.84 -8.63 -5.70
C TYR A 74 -1.92 -10.12 -6.07
N ASN A 75 -0.95 -10.59 -6.86
CA ASN A 75 -0.90 -11.95 -7.40
C ASN A 75 -0.20 -12.95 -6.46
N LYS A 76 0.64 -12.46 -5.54
CA LYS A 76 1.38 -13.25 -4.55
C LYS A 76 1.22 -12.66 -3.15
N ALA A 77 1.34 -13.49 -2.12
CA ALA A 77 1.02 -13.10 -0.76
C ALA A 77 1.99 -12.02 -0.23
N LEU A 78 1.47 -10.80 -0.07
CA LEU A 78 2.18 -9.72 0.60
C LEU A 78 2.48 -10.09 2.06
N LYS A 79 3.77 -10.11 2.41
CA LYS A 79 4.23 -10.26 3.80
C LYS A 79 4.58 -8.88 4.33
N LEU A 80 3.75 -8.37 5.24
CA LEU A 80 3.93 -7.06 5.86
C LEU A 80 4.28 -7.23 7.34
N LYS A 81 5.28 -6.47 7.80
CA LYS A 81 5.58 -6.35 9.23
C LYS A 81 5.33 -4.92 9.69
N VAL A 82 4.57 -4.78 10.77
CA VAL A 82 4.20 -3.50 11.36
C VAL A 82 5.04 -3.26 12.60
N TYR A 83 5.80 -2.17 12.62
CA TYR A 83 6.62 -1.79 13.76
C TYR A 83 5.95 -0.64 14.53
N LYS A 84 5.85 -0.83 15.84
CA LYS A 84 5.22 0.11 16.77
C LYS A 84 6.17 0.47 17.90
N ASP A 85 6.06 1.70 18.39
CA ASP A 85 6.74 2.13 19.61
C ASP A 85 5.99 1.63 20.87
N SER A 86 6.48 2.01 22.06
CA SER A 86 5.83 1.66 23.33
C SER A 86 4.43 2.25 23.52
N ASN A 87 4.07 3.27 22.75
CA ASN A 87 2.78 3.94 22.77
C ASN A 87 1.81 3.38 21.70
N ASN A 88 2.17 2.28 21.04
CA ASN A 88 1.45 1.69 19.91
C ASN A 88 1.34 2.63 18.69
N VAL A 89 2.23 3.60 18.55
CA VAL A 89 2.34 4.43 17.35
C VAL A 89 3.16 3.66 16.32
N VAL A 90 2.59 3.47 15.13
CA VAL A 90 3.30 2.89 13.99
C VAL A 90 4.35 3.88 13.52
N TYR A 91 5.61 3.45 13.49
CA TYR A 91 6.71 4.26 12.95
C TYR A 91 7.33 3.65 11.69
N MET A 92 7.06 2.38 11.37
CA MET A 92 7.57 1.73 10.16
C MET A 92 6.69 0.57 9.71
N LEU A 93 6.49 0.49 8.39
CA LEU A 93 5.92 -0.65 7.69
C LEU A 93 7.00 -1.26 6.80
N GLU A 94 7.30 -2.54 6.99
CA GLU A 94 8.32 -3.26 6.22
C GLU A 94 7.67 -4.34 5.35
N ILE A 95 7.95 -4.29 4.05
CA ILE A 95 7.52 -5.31 3.09
C ILE A 95 8.59 -6.39 3.02
N LEU A 96 8.29 -7.56 3.57
CA LEU A 96 9.20 -8.71 3.60
C LEU A 96 9.18 -9.53 2.30
N GLY A 97 8.24 -9.23 1.39
CA GLY A 97 8.13 -9.87 0.09
C GLY A 97 6.70 -9.87 -0.45
N VAL A 98 6.60 -10.07 -1.77
CA VAL A 98 5.36 -10.31 -2.51
C VAL A 98 5.49 -11.63 -3.26
#